data_AF-A0A4Q6BJT9-F1
#
_entry.id   AF-A0A4Q6BJT9-F1
#
_cell.length_a   1.000
_cell.length_b   1.000
_cell.length_c   1.000
_cell.angle_alpha   90.00
_cell.angle_beta   90.00
_cell.angle_gamma   90.00
#
_symmetry.space_group_name_H-M   'P 1'
#
loop_
_entity.id
_entity.type
_entity.pdbx_description
1 polymer ?
#
loop_
_entity_poly.entity_id
_entity_poly.type
_entity_poly.pdbx_seq_one_letter_code
_entity_poly.pdbx_strand_id
1 'polypeptide(L)' 'ALGRSTIESLQSGLYYGHIGTIKEISERISQECFAGDKPFIIGTGGFANLFEREKIFDVVHPDLVLKGLLYSIKMNA' A
#
# COMPACT_ATOMS: atom_id res chain seq x y z
N ALA A 1 -6.91 13.77 12.19
CA ALA A 1 -7.89 13.94 11.10
C ALA A 1 -8.27 15.40 10.82
N LEU A 2 -8.51 16.25 11.83
CA LEU A 2 -8.81 17.68 11.59
C LEU A 2 -7.65 18.56 12.07
N GLY A 3 -6.87 19.09 11.12
CA GLY A 3 -5.76 20.00 11.42
C GLY A 3 -6.25 21.40 11.83
N ARG A 4 -5.46 22.09 12.66
CA ARG A 4 -5.76 23.45 13.15
C ARG A 4 -4.79 24.51 12.65
N SER A 5 -3.83 24.10 11.83
CA SER A 5 -2.93 24.96 11.06
C SER A 5 -2.87 24.48 9.62
N THR A 6 -2.38 25.32 8.69
CA THR A 6 -2.21 24.92 7.29
C THR A 6 -1.36 23.65 7.16
N ILE A 7 -0.27 23.57 7.94
CA ILE A 7 0.64 22.41 7.94
C ILE A 7 -0.11 21.16 8.41
N GLU A 8 -0.80 21.23 9.54
CA GLU A 8 -1.55 20.09 10.09
C GLU A 8 -2.67 19.64 9.14
N SER A 9 -3.36 20.58 8.50
CA SER A 9 -4.42 20.28 7.54
C SER A 9 -3.88 19.55 6.32
N LEU A 10 -2.73 19.96 5.79
CA LEU A 10 -2.05 19.27 4.69
C LEU A 10 -1.58 17.87 5.10
N GLN A 11 -0.91 17.74 6.25
CA GLN A 11 -0.46 16.43 6.76
C GLN A 11 -1.63 15.46 6.94
N SER A 12 -2.73 15.95 7.51
CA SER A 12 -3.94 15.16 7.70
C SER A 12 -4.56 14.74 6.36
N GLY A 13 -4.71 15.68 5.43
CA GLY A 13 -5.25 15.39 4.10
C GLY A 13 -4.42 14.36 3.34
N LEU A 14 -3.09 14.50 3.36
CA LEU A 14 -2.18 13.57 2.69
C LEU A 14 -2.23 12.17 3.32
N TYR A 15 -2.20 12.08 4.65
CA TYR A 15 -2.18 10.81 5.37
C TYR A 15 -3.50 10.04 5.20
N TYR A 16 -4.63 10.64 5.61
CA TYR A 16 -5.93 9.98 5.53
C TYR A 16 -6.44 9.85 4.10
N GLY A 17 -6.08 10.78 3.21
CA GLY A 17 -6.35 10.68 1.79
C GLY A 17 -5.69 9.44 1.17
N HIS A 18 -4.41 9.18 1.46
CA HIS A 18 -3.73 7.98 0.96
C HIS A 18 -4.36 6.70 1.51
N ILE A 19 -4.72 6.65 2.80
CA ILE A 19 -5.41 5.50 3.40
C ILE A 19 -6.75 5.24 2.69
N GLY A 20 -7.54 6.29 2.45
CA GLY A 20 -8.81 6.19 1.74
C GLY A 20 -8.64 5.67 0.33
N THR A 21 -7.70 6.24 -0.43
CA THR A 21 -7.38 5.82 -1.79
C THR A 21 -6.95 4.35 -1.86
N ILE A 22 -6.06 3.90 -0.96
CA ILE A 22 -5.60 2.51 -0.93
C ILE A 22 -6.78 1.57 -0.66
N LYS A 23 -7.61 1.87 0.36
CA LYS A 23 -8.78 1.05 0.69
C LYS A 23 -9.78 0.94 -0.46
N GLU A 24 -10.12 2.06 -1.11
CA GLU A 24 -11.07 2.09 -2.22
C GLU A 24 -10.54 1.32 -3.43
N ILE A 25 -9.27 1.53 -3.81
CA ILE A 25 -8.67 0.84 -4.95
C ILE A 25 -8.57 -0.67 -4.68
N SER A 26 -8.13 -1.06 -3.47
CA SER A 26 -8.06 -2.47 -3.09
C SER A 26 -9.43 -3.14 -3.13
N GLU A 27 -10.47 -2.49 -2.63
CA GLU A 27 -11.84 -3.01 -2.69
C GLU A 27 -12.33 -3.17 -4.12
N ARG A 28 -12.16 -2.14 -4.97
CA ARG A 28 -12.53 -2.23 -6.40
C ARG A 28 -11.84 -3.37 -7.12
N ILE A 29 -10.52 -3.49 -6.93
CA ILE A 29 -9.74 -4.59 -7.51
C ILE A 29 -10.23 -5.94 -6.98
N SER A 30 -10.58 -6.04 -5.70
CA SER A 30 -11.12 -7.28 -5.11
C SER A 30 -12.40 -7.71 -5.83
N GLN A 31 -13.33 -6.78 -6.06
CA GLN A 31 -14.57 -7.05 -6.76
C GLN A 31 -14.35 -7.38 -8.25
N GLU A 32 -13.51 -6.62 -8.94
CA GLU A 32 -13.32 -6.73 -10.40
C GLU A 32 -12.41 -7.91 -10.80
N CYS A 33 -11.38 -8.21 -10.02
CA CYS A 33 -10.32 -9.15 -10.41
C CYS A 33 -10.25 -10.41 -9.54
N PHE A 34 -10.84 -10.39 -8.34
CA PHE A 34 -10.76 -11.49 -7.37
C PHE A 34 -12.15 -12.05 -7.00
N ALA A 35 -13.17 -11.81 -7.83
CA ALA A 35 -14.54 -12.28 -7.60
C ALA A 35 -15.12 -11.87 -6.23
N GLY A 36 -14.67 -10.72 -5.71
CA GLY A 36 -15.06 -10.20 -4.40
C GLY A 36 -14.25 -10.77 -3.22
N ASP A 37 -13.35 -11.72 -3.44
CA ASP A 37 -12.45 -12.21 -2.40
C ASP A 37 -11.36 -11.19 -2.11
N LYS A 38 -11.00 -11.05 -0.83
CA LYS A 38 -9.89 -10.17 -0.42
C LYS A 38 -8.56 -10.76 -0.92
N PRO A 39 -7.83 -10.09 -1.84
CA PRO A 39 -6.50 -10.53 -2.23
C PRO A 39 -5.51 -10.32 -1.08
N PHE A 40 -4.39 -11.04 -1.14
CA PHE A 40 -3.27 -10.77 -0.25
C PHE A 40 -2.56 -9.48 -0.68
N ILE A 41 -2.55 -8.47 0.18
CA ILE A 41 -2.08 -7.12 -0.15
C ILE A 41 -0.65 -6.93 0.37
N ILE A 42 0.29 -6.71 -0.56
CA ILE A 42 1.71 -6.50 -0.25
C ILE A 42 2.05 -5.01 -0.41
N GLY A 43 2.53 -4.37 0.67
CA GLY A 43 3.09 -3.03 0.63
C GLY A 43 4.60 -3.05 0.37
N THR A 44 5.13 -2.09 -0.41
CA THR A 44 6.58 -1.92 -0.63
C THR A 44 6.92 -0.44 -0.83
N GLY A 45 8.20 -0.08 -0.85
CA GLY A 45 8.67 1.31 -0.93
C GLY A 45 8.72 2.03 0.43
N GLY A 46 9.43 3.17 0.49
CA GLY A 46 9.77 3.84 1.74
C GLY A 46 8.59 4.34 2.57
N PHE A 47 7.47 4.67 1.93
CA PHE A 47 6.26 5.15 2.62
C PHE A 47 5.32 4.02 3.08
N ALA A 48 5.55 2.76 2.71
CA ALA A 48 4.64 1.68 3.12
C ALA A 48 4.58 1.52 4.65
N ASN A 49 5.71 1.68 5.34
CA ASN A 49 5.78 1.61 6.81
C ASN A 49 5.01 2.74 7.51
N LEU A 50 4.78 3.87 6.84
CA LEU A 50 3.99 4.99 7.39
C LEU A 50 2.55 4.56 7.73
N PHE A 51 2.05 3.53 7.05
CA PHE A 51 0.68 3.04 7.17
C PHE A 51 0.57 1.68 7.88
N GLU A 52 1.66 1.19 8.49
CA GLU A 52 1.70 -0.13 9.14
C GLU A 52 0.60 -0.27 10.22
N ARG A 53 0.38 0.79 11.01
CA ARG A 53 -0.65 0.82 12.06
C ARG A 53 -2.08 0.73 11.54
N GLU A 54 -2.30 1.14 10.29
CA GLU A 54 -3.61 1.17 9.65
C GLU A 54 -4.00 -0.20 9.07
N LYS A 55 -3.06 -1.17 9.07
CA LYS A 55 -3.28 -2.56 8.63
C LYS A 55 -3.90 -2.66 7.22
N ILE A 56 -3.50 -1.74 6.33
CA ILE A 56 -3.95 -1.71 4.94
C ILE A 56 -3.19 -2.71 4.05
N PHE A 57 -2.05 -3.22 4.52
CA PHE A 57 -1.27 -4.28 3.89
C PHE A 57 -1.25 -5.50 4.81
N ASP A 58 -1.29 -6.70 4.25
CA ASP A 58 -1.12 -7.94 5.01
C ASP A 58 0.37 -8.17 5.33
N VAL A 59 1.27 -7.66 4.50
CA VAL A 59 2.71 -7.63 4.76
C VAL A 59 3.35 -6.41 4.09
N VAL A 60 4.39 -5.85 4.72
CA VAL A 60 5.29 -4.89 4.08
C VAL A 60 6.59 -5.58 3.71
N HIS A 61 6.98 -5.47 2.44
CA HIS A 61 8.16 -6.09 1.88
C HIS A 61 9.06 -5.04 1.19
N PRO A 62 10.01 -4.41 1.91
CA PRO A 62 10.83 -3.31 1.38
C PRO A 62 11.64 -3.68 0.13
N ASP A 63 12.21 -4.89 0.10
CA ASP A 63 13.11 -5.33 -0.99
C ASP A 63 12.37 -6.08 -2.11
N LEU A 64 11.07 -5.84 -2.28
CA LEU A 64 10.23 -6.62 -3.21
C LEU A 64 10.80 -6.62 -4.63
N VAL A 65 11.23 -5.45 -5.12
CA VAL A 65 11.83 -5.31 -6.46
C VAL A 65 13.16 -6.04 -6.59
N LEU A 66 14.00 -6.02 -5.55
CA LEU A 66 15.31 -6.68 -5.55
C LEU A 66 15.16 -8.20 -5.56
N LYS A 67 14.19 -8.74 -4.82
CA LYS A 67 13.85 -10.17 -4.88
C LYS A 67 13.35 -10.58 -6.26
N GLY A 68 12.48 -9.75 -6.86
CA GLY A 68 12.00 -9.97 -8.24
C GLY A 68 13.15 -10.02 -9.24
N LEU A 69 14.11 -9.10 -9.14
CA LEU A 69 15.30 -9.08 -9.99
C LEU A 69 16.14 -10.35 -9.81
N LEU A 70 16.39 -10.77 -8.56
CA LEU A 70 17.13 -11.99 -8.27
C LEU A 70 16.45 -13.24 -8.86
N TYR A 71 15.12 -13.35 -8.73
CA TYR A 71 14.38 -14.47 -9.32
C TYR A 71 14.44 -14.46 -10.84
N SER A 72 14.29 -13.30 -11.47
CA SER A 72 14.38 -13.17 -12.93
C SER A 72 15.74 -13.63 -13.45
N ILE A 73 16.84 -13.23 -12.81
CA ILE A 73 18.19 -13.68 -13.20
C ILE A 73 18.31 -15.21 -13.07
N LYS A 74 17.83 -15.80 -11.96
CA LYS A 74 17.90 -17.25 -11.74
C LYS A 74 17.08 -18.06 -12.75
N MET A 75 15.99 -17.50 -13.27
CA MET A 75 15.14 -18.18 -14.25
C MET A 75 15.71 -18.16 -15.68
N ASN A 76 16.62 -17.23 -15.97
CA ASN A 76 17.18 -17.01 -17.31
C ASN A 76 18.70 -17.31 -17.39
N ALA A 77 19.26 -17.90 -16.34
CA ALA A 77 20.64 -18.38 -16.30
C ALA A 77 20.70 -19.87 -16.62
#